data_AF-A0A832RT47-F1
#
_entry.id   AF-A0A832RT47-F1
#
_cell.length_a   1.000
_cell.length_b   1.000
_cell.length_c   1.000
_cell.angle_alpha   90.00
_cell.angle_beta   90.00
_cell.angle_gamma   90.00
#
_symmetry.space_group_name_H-M   'P 1'
#
loop_
_entity.id
_entity.type
_entity.pdbx_description
1 polymer ?
#
loop_
_entity_poly.entity_id
_entity_poly.type
_entity_poly.pdbx_seq_one_letter_code
_entity_poly.pdbx_strand_id
1 'polypeptide(L)'
;QNGNEIYKKSSNAKIGGDYVDYTFTDSQKGPTTIQFKNLRGTGQQTQISLVVAPEFGTLTMLILVLAITTGMIASRQKFFR
;
A
#
# COMPACT_ATOMS: atom_id res chain seq x y z
N GLN A 1 4.02 -3.97 12.71
CA GLN A 1 4.50 -5.00 11.77
C GLN A 1 5.11 -6.14 12.55
N ASN A 2 4.87 -7.40 12.17
CA ASN A 2 5.39 -8.57 12.90
C ASN A 2 5.10 -8.53 14.42
N GLY A 3 3.91 -8.04 14.80
CA GLY A 3 3.53 -7.85 16.21
C GLY A 3 4.08 -6.59 16.90
N ASN A 4 5.02 -5.87 16.28
CA ASN A 4 5.62 -4.66 16.85
C ASN A 4 4.89 -3.37 16.42
N GLU A 5 4.69 -2.45 17.36
CA GLU A 5 4.22 -1.09 17.07
C GLU A 5 5.39 -0.28 16.50
N ILE A 6 5.22 0.25 15.28
CA ILE A 6 6.26 1.04 14.59
C ILE A 6 5.92 2.53 14.54
N TYR A 7 4.66 2.88 14.79
CA TYR A 7 4.17 4.25 14.80
C TYR A 7 2.89 4.36 15.63
N LYS A 8 2.75 5.48 16.35
CA LYS A 8 1.54 5.81 17.11
C LYS A 8 1.30 7.31 17.11
N LYS A 9 0.03 7.69 16.89
CA LYS A 9 -0.44 9.07 17.07
C LYS A 9 -1.71 9.06 17.91
N SER A 10 -1.71 9.82 19.00
CA SER A 10 -2.86 9.97 19.89
C SER A 10 -3.42 11.38 19.72
N SER A 11 -4.64 11.47 19.19
CA SER A 11 -5.38 12.74 19.03
C SER A 11 -6.88 12.48 19.04
N ASN A 12 -7.66 13.50 19.40
CA ASN A 12 -9.10 13.50 19.17
C ASN A 12 -9.36 13.76 17.68
N ALA A 13 -9.43 12.68 16.90
CA ALA A 13 -9.60 12.78 15.46
C ALA A 13 -11.00 13.32 15.12
N LYS A 14 -11.08 14.36 14.28
CA LYS A 14 -12.35 14.83 13.72
C LYS A 14 -12.83 13.85 12.64
N ILE A 15 -14.02 13.28 12.86
CA ILE A 15 -14.63 12.31 11.93
C ILE A 15 -14.75 12.92 10.53
N GLY A 16 -14.18 12.24 9.54
CA GLY A 16 -14.27 12.63 8.12
C GLY A 16 -13.35 13.78 7.68
N GLY A 17 -12.49 14.32 8.56
CA GLY A 17 -11.59 15.42 8.23
C GLY A 17 -10.13 15.20 8.59
N ASP A 18 -9.83 14.30 9.53
CA ASP A 18 -8.46 14.03 9.94
C ASP A 18 -7.84 12.87 9.17
N TYR A 19 -6.54 13.02 8.89
CA TYR A 19 -5.70 11.99 8.34
C TYR A 19 -4.37 11.90 9.10
N VAL A 20 -3.69 10.78 8.89
CA VAL A 20 -2.33 10.56 9.38
C VAL A 20 -1.44 10.41 8.17
N ASP A 21 -0.46 11.31 8.07
CA ASP A 21 0.62 11.14 7.12
C ASP A 21 1.69 10.25 7.73
N TYR A 22 2.03 9.19 7.02
CA TYR A 22 3.05 8.23 7.42
C TYR A 22 3.66 7.60 6.18
N THR A 23 4.96 7.76 6.00
CA THR A 23 5.72 7.13 4.92
C THR A 23 6.46 5.91 5.46
N PHE A 24 6.25 4.76 4.83
CA PHE A 24 6.98 3.54 5.17
C PHE A 24 8.41 3.63 4.69
N THR A 25 9.34 3.14 5.51
CA THR A 25 10.74 2.99 5.10
C THR A 25 10.98 1.65 4.44
N ASP A 26 12.13 1.52 3.79
CA ASP A 26 12.55 0.28 3.13
C ASP A 26 12.63 -0.94 4.07
N SER A 27 12.95 -0.71 5.35
CA SER A 27 12.96 -1.75 6.38
C SER A 27 11.56 -2.16 6.85
N GLN A 28 10.52 -1.42 6.46
CA GLN A 28 9.13 -1.61 6.87
C GLN A 28 8.28 -2.23 5.75
N LYS A 29 8.90 -2.99 4.85
CA LYS A 29 8.19 -3.75 3.83
C LYS A 29 7.49 -4.98 4.44
N GLY A 30 6.39 -5.39 3.83
CA GLY A 30 5.65 -6.60 4.21
C GLY A 30 4.35 -6.36 4.99
N PRO A 31 3.82 -7.41 5.67
CA PRO A 31 2.53 -7.37 6.34
C PRO A 31 2.48 -6.32 7.45
N THR A 32 1.49 -5.43 7.32
CA THR A 32 1.31 -4.27 8.18
C THR A 32 -0.11 -4.25 8.70
N THR A 33 -0.24 -3.87 9.96
CA THR A 33 -1.50 -3.72 10.64
C THR A 33 -1.62 -2.30 11.13
N ILE A 34 -2.69 -1.62 10.72
CA ILE A 34 -3.10 -0.31 11.22
C ILE A 34 -4.23 -0.56 12.22
N GLN A 35 -4.06 -0.05 13.44
CA GLN A 35 -5.04 -0.22 14.52
C GLN A 35 -5.54 1.13 15.01
N PHE A 36 -6.85 1.34 14.92
CA PHE A 36 -7.55 2.46 15.53
C PHE A 36 -8.07 2.02 16.89
N LYS A 37 -7.84 2.81 17.94
CA LYS A 37 -8.27 2.51 19.31
C LYS A 37 -9.12 3.63 19.86
N ASN A 38 -10.01 3.26 20.78
CA ASN A 38 -10.83 4.17 21.57
C ASN A 38 -11.69 5.12 20.73
N LEU A 39 -12.39 4.57 19.73
CA LEU A 39 -13.31 5.33 18.89
C LEU A 39 -14.42 5.94 19.77
N ARG A 40 -14.52 7.27 19.78
CA ARG A 40 -15.53 8.03 20.58
C ARG A 40 -15.52 7.71 22.08
N GLY A 41 -14.38 7.35 22.67
CA GLY A 41 -14.31 7.04 24.11
C GLY A 41 -14.97 5.71 24.49
N THR A 42 -15.37 4.89 23.53
CA THR A 42 -16.11 3.63 23.77
C THR A 42 -15.21 2.43 24.04
N GLY A 43 -13.88 2.59 24.01
CA GLY A 43 -12.93 1.48 24.09
C GLY A 43 -12.88 0.58 22.85
N GLN A 44 -13.73 0.81 21.84
CA GLN A 44 -13.74 0.06 20.59
C GLN A 44 -12.42 0.17 19.82
N GLN A 45 -12.09 -0.90 19.10
CA GLN A 45 -10.89 -1.00 18.28
C GLN A 45 -11.25 -1.51 16.88
N THR A 46 -10.62 -0.93 15.86
CA THR A 46 -10.75 -1.36 14.46
C THR A 46 -9.37 -1.62 13.90
N GLN A 47 -9.23 -2.72 13.16
CA GLN A 47 -7.96 -3.13 12.58
C GLN A 47 -8.08 -3.25 11.06
N ILE A 48 -7.09 -2.72 10.35
CA ILE A 48 -6.94 -2.87 8.90
C ILE A 48 -5.56 -3.48 8.64
N SER A 49 -5.52 -4.57 7.88
CA SER A 49 -4.28 -5.22 7.48
C SER A 49 -3.99 -4.94 6.01
N LEU A 50 -2.75 -4.59 5.69
CA LEU A 50 -2.27 -4.34 4.33
C LEU A 50 -0.85 -4.89 4.17
N VAL A 51 -0.38 -4.97 2.93
CA VAL A 51 1.01 -5.34 2.64
C VAL A 51 1.71 -4.13 2.04
N VAL A 52 2.81 -3.70 2.65
CA VAL A 52 3.69 -2.67 2.10
C VAL A 52 4.60 -3.35 1.08
N ALA A 53 4.30 -3.15 -0.20
CA ALA A 53 5.09 -3.73 -1.29
C ALA A 53 6.41 -2.95 -1.48
N PRO A 54 7.50 -3.64 -1.87
CA PRO A 54 8.69 -2.95 -2.34
C PRO A 54 8.40 -2.15 -3.60
N GLU A 55 9.13 -1.06 -3.80
CA GLU A 55 9.17 -0.38 -5.09
C GLU A 55 9.77 -1.29 -6.16
N PHE A 56 9.20 -1.25 -7.37
CA PHE A 56 9.78 -1.93 -8.51
C PHE A 56 11.02 -1.16 -8.96
N GLY A 57 12.15 -1.85 -9.05
CA GLY A 57 13.37 -1.27 -9.58
C GLY A 57 13.20 -0.78 -11.02
N THR A 58 14.07 0.15 -11.43
CA THR A 58 14.11 0.70 -12.79
C THR A 58 14.18 -0.38 -13.86
N LEU A 59 14.94 -1.44 -13.63
CA LEU A 59 15.07 -2.56 -14.56
C LEU A 59 13.75 -3.33 -14.74
N THR A 60 13.03 -3.63 -13.64
CA THR A 60 11.72 -4.30 -13.70
C THR A 60 10.70 -3.46 -14.45
N MET A 61 10.71 -2.13 -14.25
CA MET A 61 9.83 -1.23 -15.01
C MET A 61 10.15 -1.21 -16.50
N LEU A 62 11.44 -1.22 -16.87
CA LEU A 62 11.86 -1.26 -18.27
C LEU A 62 11.42 -2.56 -18.96
N ILE A 63 11.58 -3.70 -18.28
CA ILE A 63 11.09 -5.00 -18.76
C ILE A 63 9.56 -4.97 -18.93
N LEU A 64 8.83 -4.40 -17.96
CA LEU A 64 7.37 -4.28 -18.04
C LEU A 64 6.92 -3.46 -19.26
N VAL A 65 7.56 -2.32 -19.51
CA VAL A 65 7.25 -1.48 -20.67
C VAL A 65 7.49 -2.23 -21.98
N LEU A 66 8.63 -2.92 -22.11
CA LEU A 66 8.93 -3.74 -23.29
C LEU A 66 7.92 -4.88 -23.49
N ALA A 67 7.49 -5.53 -22.40
CA ALA A 67 6.50 -6.60 -22.46
C ALA A 67 5.12 -6.08 -22.91
N ILE A 68 4.70 -4.91 -22.45
CA ILE A 68 3.42 -4.31 -22.85
C ILE A 68 3.47 -3.88 -24.32
N THR A 69 4.55 -3.23 -24.77
CA THR A 69 4.66 -2.76 -26.16
C THR A 69 4.70 -3.93 -27.15
N THR A 70 5.48 -4.96 -26.86
CA THR A 70 5.53 -6.18 -27.69
C THR A 70 4.20 -6.92 -27.69
N GLY A 71 3.54 -7.05 -26.53
CA GLY A 71 2.20 -7.62 -26.42
C GLY A 71 1.15 -6.88 -27.24
N MET A 72 1.17 -5.54 -27.24
CA MET A 72 0.26 -4.72 -28.06
C MET A 72 0.49 -4.88 -29.56
N ILE A 73 1.74 -5.01 -30.01
CA ILE A 73 2.06 -5.22 -31.42
C ILE A 73 1.60 -6.62 -31.87
N ALA A 74 1.90 -7.64 -31.07
CA ALA A 74 1.52 -9.02 -31.36
C ALA A 74 0.00 -9.22 -31.35
N SER A 75 -0.73 -8.57 -30.42
CA SER A 75 -2.19 -8.67 -30.36
C SER A 75 -2.87 -8.05 -31.58
N ARG A 76 -2.32 -6.96 -32.14
CA ARG A 76 -2.81 -6.36 -33.39
C ARG A 76 -2.57 -7.26 -34.60
N GLN A 77 -1.42 -7.91 -34.70
CA GLN A 77 -1.15 -8.85 -35.80
C GLN A 77 -2.07 -10.07 -35.78
N LYS A 78 -2.47 -10.54 -34.59
CA LYS A 78 -3.39 -11.68 -34.43
C LYS A 78 -4.86 -11.32 -34.75
N PHE A 79 -5.21 -10.03 -34.76
CA PHE A 79 -6.55 -9.54 -35.10
C PHE A 79 -6.73 -9.28 -36.61
N PHE A 80 -5.64 -9.03 -37.34
CA PHE A 80 -5.63 -8.79 -38.80
C PHE A 80 -5.33 -10.06 -39.63
N ARG A 81 -5.12 -11.20 -38.98
CA ARG A 81 -5.03 -12.53 -39.59
C ARG A 81 -6.28 -13.32 -39.29
#